data_AF-A0A949B088-F1
#
_entry.id   AF-A0A949B088-F1
#
_cell.length_a   1.000
_cell.length_b   1.000
_cell.length_c   1.000
_cell.angle_alpha   90.00
_cell.angle_beta   90.00
_cell.angle_gamma   90.00
#
_symmetry.space_group_name_H-M   'P 1'
#
loop_
_entity.id
_entity.type
_entity.pdbx_description
1 polymer ?
#
loop_
_entity_poly.entity_id
_entity_poly.type
_entity_poly.pdbx_seq_one_letter_code
_entity_poly.pdbx_strand_id
1 'polypeptide(L)'
;KSTGKPLTTLFEQKGKPDHEFIMSLYKGDVGSGNIIKQIFQEIYLGKDLFKSTYGIPEKVYGGEGYINREKLLVTKSSLESLSKNNILAIATGRPKAEADYPLDLFGLRKYFEIILALDDCIREERRVLEQEGEKVSLSKPNPYMLDAIAEIKKNEASLFYYVGDMPDDMEAASRSSAGYIGVGVLYSAPDADILKRELLRAGAEYIIEDFDELKGIIDQDV
;
A
#
# COMPACT_ATOMS: atom_id res chain seq x y z
N LYS A 1 -9.90 26.59 17.33
CA LYS A 1 -9.92 25.24 17.94
C LYS A 1 -9.81 24.25 16.79
N SER A 2 -8.80 23.36 16.80
CA SER A 2 -8.65 22.35 15.74
C SER A 2 -9.84 21.39 15.80
N THR A 3 -10.61 21.26 14.72
CA THR A 3 -11.69 20.29 14.60
C THR A 3 -11.13 18.95 14.11
N GLY A 4 -11.74 17.83 14.48
CA GLY A 4 -11.29 16.48 14.08
C GLY A 4 -11.34 16.19 12.57
N LYS A 5 -11.93 17.10 11.78
CA LYS A 5 -11.94 17.08 10.31
C LYS A 5 -11.61 18.48 9.77
N PRO A 6 -10.38 18.96 9.96
CA PRO A 6 -10.06 20.37 9.75
C PRO A 6 -10.25 20.78 8.29
N LEU A 7 -9.99 19.87 7.34
CA LEU A 7 -10.22 20.10 5.90
C LEU A 7 -11.69 20.11 5.53
N THR A 8 -12.51 19.20 6.06
CA THR A 8 -13.96 19.17 5.80
C THR A 8 -14.63 20.43 6.37
N THR A 9 -14.28 20.81 7.60
CA THR A 9 -14.75 22.06 8.21
C THR A 9 -14.28 23.28 7.42
N LEU A 10 -13.05 23.27 6.89
CA LEU A 10 -12.53 24.35 6.03
C LEU A 10 -13.32 24.45 4.72
N PHE A 11 -13.64 23.33 4.07
CA PHE A 11 -14.42 23.29 2.83
C PHE A 11 -15.89 23.66 3.04
N GLU A 12 -16.49 23.28 4.17
CA GLU A 12 -17.84 23.70 4.54
C GLU A 12 -17.90 25.20 4.83
N GLN A 13 -16.85 25.78 5.44
CA GLN A 13 -16.80 27.20 5.80
C GLN A 13 -16.41 28.12 4.63
N LYS A 14 -15.54 27.67 3.71
CA LYS A 14 -15.02 28.50 2.61
C LYS A 14 -15.53 28.10 1.22
N GLY A 15 -16.36 27.05 1.13
CA GLY A 15 -16.61 26.34 -0.12
C GLY A 15 -15.38 25.52 -0.55
N LYS A 16 -15.55 24.57 -1.47
CA LYS A 16 -14.39 24.05 -2.20
C LYS A 16 -13.81 25.22 -2.99
N PRO A 17 -12.55 25.63 -2.76
CA PRO A 17 -11.93 26.63 -3.61
C PRO A 17 -11.78 26.01 -5.00
N ASP A 18 -12.71 26.29 -5.90
CA ASP A 18 -12.67 25.92 -7.31
C ASP A 18 -11.72 26.88 -8.04
N HIS A 19 -10.52 27.03 -7.48
CA HIS A 19 -9.52 27.94 -7.99
C HIS A 19 -8.71 27.17 -9.03
N GLU A 20 -8.96 27.47 -10.31
CA GLU A 20 -8.37 26.80 -11.47
C GLU A 20 -6.85 26.62 -11.34
N PHE A 21 -6.15 27.63 -10.82
CA PHE A 21 -4.73 27.55 -10.48
C PHE A 21 -4.41 26.40 -9.50
N ILE A 22 -5.06 26.30 -8.34
CA ILE A 22 -4.79 25.23 -7.35
C ILE A 22 -5.08 23.86 -7.95
N MET A 23 -6.18 23.75 -8.71
CA MET A 23 -6.53 22.52 -9.44
C MET A 23 -5.48 22.12 -10.46
N SER A 24 -4.85 23.09 -11.13
CA SER A 24 -3.74 22.81 -12.05
C SER A 24 -2.52 22.21 -11.36
N LEU A 25 -2.30 22.50 -10.07
CA LEU A 25 -1.10 22.03 -9.33
C LEU A 25 -1.14 20.54 -8.96
N TYR A 26 -2.30 19.89 -9.01
CA TYR A 26 -2.44 18.45 -8.70
C TYR A 26 -3.06 17.61 -9.82
N LYS A 27 -3.22 18.17 -11.03
CA LYS A 27 -3.63 17.43 -12.23
C LYS A 27 -2.42 16.81 -12.93
N GLY A 28 -2.60 15.61 -13.47
CA GLY A 28 -1.52 14.84 -14.11
C GLY A 28 -0.64 14.10 -13.11
N ASP A 29 0.61 13.86 -13.49
CA ASP A 29 1.62 13.16 -12.68
C ASP A 29 2.92 13.98 -12.58
N VAL A 30 3.92 13.45 -11.88
CA VAL A 30 5.29 13.95 -11.82
C VAL A 30 5.80 14.18 -13.24
N GLY A 31 6.39 15.35 -13.49
CA GLY A 31 6.88 15.75 -14.81
C GLY A 31 5.80 16.15 -15.83
N SER A 32 4.50 15.96 -15.55
CA SER A 32 3.40 16.22 -16.50
C SER A 32 2.34 17.21 -16.01
N GLY A 33 2.53 17.83 -14.83
CA GLY A 33 1.67 18.91 -14.34
C GLY A 33 1.39 18.85 -12.84
N ASN A 34 1.57 17.70 -12.20
CA ASN A 34 1.27 17.54 -10.78
C ASN A 34 2.46 17.98 -9.92
N ILE A 35 2.57 19.30 -9.74
CA ILE A 35 3.64 19.95 -8.97
C ILE A 35 3.61 19.50 -7.51
N ILE A 36 2.42 19.30 -6.93
CA ILE A 36 2.29 18.87 -5.53
C ILE A 36 2.89 17.46 -5.35
N LYS A 37 2.51 16.51 -6.20
CA LYS A 37 3.08 15.16 -6.18
C LYS A 37 4.58 15.19 -6.46
N GLN A 38 5.04 16.02 -7.39
CA GLN A 38 6.47 16.15 -7.68
C GLN A 38 7.25 16.65 -6.47
N ILE A 39 6.83 17.73 -5.81
CA ILE A 39 7.51 18.25 -4.61
C ILE A 39 7.55 17.18 -3.53
N PHE A 40 6.44 16.48 -3.30
CA PHE A 40 6.39 15.39 -2.34
C PHE A 40 7.40 14.28 -2.68
N GLN A 41 7.44 13.86 -3.95
CA GLN A 41 8.33 12.78 -4.38
C GLN A 41 9.80 13.16 -4.35
N GLU A 42 10.14 14.42 -4.66
CA GLU A 42 11.51 14.92 -4.50
C GLU A 42 11.95 14.88 -3.03
N ILE A 43 11.09 15.31 -2.10
CA ILE A 43 11.38 15.28 -0.65
C ILE A 43 11.48 13.84 -0.15
N TYR A 44 10.55 12.97 -0.57
CA TYR A 44 10.45 11.62 -0.05
C TYR A 44 11.56 10.71 -0.59
N LEU A 45 11.76 10.67 -1.90
CA LEU A 45 12.79 9.82 -2.53
C LEU A 45 14.19 10.43 -2.39
N GLY A 46 14.29 11.75 -2.31
CA GLY A 46 15.55 12.47 -2.43
C GLY A 46 16.07 12.46 -3.86
N LYS A 47 17.16 13.20 -4.08
CA LYS A 47 17.71 13.48 -5.40
C LYS A 47 17.91 12.25 -6.30
N ASP A 48 18.72 11.29 -5.84
CA ASP A 48 19.20 10.20 -6.69
C ASP A 48 18.08 9.22 -7.03
N LEU A 49 17.27 8.85 -6.03
CA LEU A 49 16.16 7.92 -6.22
C LEU A 49 15.02 8.57 -7.02
N PHE A 50 14.72 9.86 -6.81
CA PHE A 50 13.76 10.59 -7.63
C PHE A 50 14.16 10.55 -9.11
N LYS A 51 15.42 10.88 -9.42
CA LYS A 51 15.93 10.87 -10.79
C LYS A 51 15.88 9.47 -11.40
N SER A 52 16.22 8.44 -10.63
CA SER A 52 16.15 7.05 -11.10
C SER A 52 14.70 6.60 -11.37
N THR A 53 13.74 7.02 -10.54
CA THR A 53 12.33 6.63 -10.66
C THR A 53 11.62 7.35 -11.80
N TYR A 54 11.83 8.66 -11.94
CA TYR A 54 11.08 9.49 -12.91
C TYR A 54 11.86 9.87 -14.17
N GLY A 55 13.15 9.56 -14.25
CA GLY A 55 13.99 9.87 -15.40
C GLY A 55 14.26 11.37 -15.63
N ILE A 56 13.84 12.22 -14.68
CA ILE A 56 14.00 13.68 -14.73
C ILE A 56 14.72 14.17 -13.46
N PRO A 57 15.50 15.26 -13.53
CA PRO A 57 16.12 15.85 -12.36
C PRO A 57 15.08 16.51 -11.43
N GLU A 58 15.42 16.59 -10.16
CA GLU A 58 14.69 17.36 -9.15
C GLU A 58 14.65 18.85 -9.51
N LYS A 59 13.61 19.57 -9.04
CA LYS A 59 13.46 21.02 -9.25
C LYS A 59 13.45 21.83 -7.96
N VAL A 60 12.96 21.25 -6.88
CA VAL A 60 12.67 21.93 -5.60
C VAL A 60 13.54 21.40 -4.48
N TYR A 61 13.71 20.08 -4.38
CA TYR A 61 14.48 19.46 -3.29
C TYR A 61 15.51 18.47 -3.82
N GLY A 62 16.80 18.80 -3.60
CA GLY A 62 17.94 17.96 -3.97
C GLY A 62 18.70 17.37 -2.77
N GLY A 63 18.06 17.31 -1.61
CA GLY A 63 18.65 16.72 -0.40
C GLY A 63 18.45 15.20 -0.30
N GLU A 64 18.81 14.66 0.86
CA GLU A 64 18.54 13.26 1.19
C GLU A 64 17.04 13.00 1.33
N GLY A 65 16.59 11.85 0.82
CA GLY A 65 15.19 11.43 0.86
C GLY A 65 14.75 11.00 2.25
N TYR A 66 13.51 11.32 2.61
CA TYR A 66 12.87 10.81 3.82
C TYR A 66 12.63 9.30 3.79
N ILE A 67 12.67 8.66 2.62
CA ILE A 67 12.63 7.20 2.48
C ILE A 67 13.77 6.51 3.25
N ASN A 68 14.90 7.20 3.43
CA ASN A 68 16.05 6.74 4.23
C ASN A 68 15.76 6.74 5.74
N ARG A 69 14.66 7.36 6.16
CA ARG A 69 14.23 7.53 7.56
C ARG A 69 12.97 6.74 7.88
N GLU A 70 12.56 5.84 7.00
CA GLU A 70 11.47 4.91 7.30
C GLU A 70 11.75 4.12 8.58
N LYS A 71 10.67 3.65 9.21
CA LYS A 71 10.74 2.89 10.45
C LYS A 71 10.01 1.58 10.24
N LEU A 72 10.60 0.51 10.76
CA LEU A 72 9.95 -0.78 10.79
C LEU A 72 8.80 -0.74 11.80
N LEU A 73 7.61 -1.12 11.34
CA LEU A 73 6.48 -1.43 12.21
C LEU A 73 6.53 -2.88 12.70
N VAL A 74 7.12 -3.76 11.90
CA VAL A 74 7.27 -5.20 12.20
C VAL A 74 8.74 -5.53 12.43
N THR A 75 9.02 -6.34 13.45
CA THR A 75 10.39 -6.75 13.75
C THR A 75 10.90 -7.80 12.76
N LYS A 76 12.22 -7.81 12.52
CA LYS A 76 12.86 -8.82 11.64
C LYS A 76 12.67 -10.24 12.18
N SER A 77 12.67 -10.41 13.51
CA SER A 77 12.45 -11.70 14.17
C SER A 77 11.04 -12.23 13.96
N SER A 78 10.02 -11.36 13.95
CA SER A 78 8.65 -11.77 13.67
C SER A 78 8.52 -12.29 12.24
N LEU A 79 9.07 -11.58 11.25
CA LEU A 79 9.09 -12.03 9.85
C LEU A 79 9.90 -13.31 9.65
N GLU A 80 11.08 -13.41 10.27
CA GLU A 80 11.90 -14.62 10.21
C GLU A 80 11.15 -15.83 10.78
N SER A 81 10.49 -15.66 11.93
CA SER A 81 9.68 -16.71 12.55
C SER A 81 8.53 -17.16 11.65
N LEU A 82 7.81 -16.23 11.02
CA LEU A 82 6.70 -16.56 10.13
C LEU A 82 7.19 -17.26 8.86
N SER A 83 8.28 -16.79 8.27
CA SER A 83 8.83 -17.33 7.01
C SER A 83 9.33 -18.79 7.10
N LYS A 84 9.50 -19.33 8.31
CA LYS A 84 9.94 -20.73 8.49
C LYS A 84 8.89 -21.75 8.06
N ASN A 85 7.62 -21.44 8.29
CA ASN A 85 6.50 -22.36 8.05
C ASN A 85 5.45 -21.77 7.09
N ASN A 86 5.64 -20.54 6.62
CA ASN A 86 4.67 -19.83 5.79
C ASN A 86 5.37 -19.15 4.62
N ILE A 87 4.65 -19.03 3.50
CA ILE A 87 5.07 -18.26 2.34
C ILE A 87 4.64 -16.81 2.57
N LEU A 88 5.60 -15.89 2.57
CA LEU A 88 5.31 -14.45 2.72
C LEU A 88 5.34 -13.77 1.35
N ALA A 89 4.36 -12.90 1.12
CA ALA A 89 4.26 -12.09 -0.07
C ALA A 89 3.86 -10.64 0.27
N ILE A 90 4.14 -9.71 -0.63
CA ILE A 90 3.74 -8.30 -0.53
C ILE A 90 2.83 -7.96 -1.70
N ALA A 91 1.69 -7.32 -1.40
CA ALA A 91 0.82 -6.65 -2.36
C ALA A 91 0.66 -5.18 -1.94
N THR A 92 1.28 -4.26 -2.68
CA THR A 92 1.37 -2.85 -2.26
C THR A 92 0.98 -1.87 -3.37
N GLY A 93 0.30 -0.79 -2.97
CA GLY A 93 0.03 0.35 -3.86
C GLY A 93 1.23 1.27 -4.06
N ARG A 94 2.38 0.98 -3.43
CA ARG A 94 3.62 1.70 -3.69
C ARG A 94 4.17 1.35 -5.07
N PRO A 95 4.79 2.30 -5.79
CA PRO A 95 5.62 1.98 -6.93
C PRO A 95 6.74 1.02 -6.56
N LYS A 96 7.16 0.17 -7.50
CA LYS A 96 8.12 -0.91 -7.26
C LYS A 96 9.43 -0.40 -6.65
N ALA A 97 9.98 0.69 -7.18
CA ALA A 97 11.20 1.30 -6.63
C ALA A 97 11.03 1.77 -5.17
N GLU A 98 9.86 2.31 -4.83
CA GLU A 98 9.53 2.78 -3.47
C GLU A 98 9.26 1.63 -2.49
N ALA A 99 8.76 0.49 -2.98
CA ALA A 99 8.59 -0.72 -2.20
C ALA A 99 9.92 -1.44 -1.99
N ASP A 100 10.74 -1.51 -3.04
CA ASP A 100 11.99 -2.26 -3.06
C ASP A 100 13.06 -1.60 -2.17
N TYR A 101 13.13 -0.27 -2.16
CA TYR A 101 14.17 0.45 -1.44
C TYR A 101 14.17 0.21 0.08
N PRO A 102 13.06 0.37 0.83
CA PRO A 102 13.03 0.08 2.26
C PRO A 102 13.27 -1.40 2.57
N LEU A 103 12.78 -2.31 1.71
CA LEU A 103 13.01 -3.75 1.88
C LEU A 103 14.50 -4.08 1.82
N ASP A 104 15.25 -3.45 0.92
CA ASP A 104 16.69 -3.65 0.80
C ASP A 104 17.46 -2.92 1.91
N LEU A 105 17.07 -1.69 2.24
CA LEU A 105 17.66 -0.90 3.34
C LEU A 105 17.60 -1.65 4.67
N PHE A 106 16.45 -2.30 4.96
CA PHE A 106 16.26 -3.08 6.18
C PHE A 106 16.62 -4.56 6.04
N GLY A 107 17.04 -5.03 4.85
CA GLY A 107 17.37 -6.43 4.61
C GLY A 107 16.19 -7.39 4.84
N LEU A 108 14.97 -6.95 4.49
CA LEU A 108 13.72 -7.69 4.64
C LEU A 108 13.33 -8.49 3.38
N ARG A 109 13.83 -8.10 2.20
CA ARG A 109 13.46 -8.74 0.92
C ARG A 109 13.55 -10.26 0.96
N LYS A 110 14.58 -10.80 1.61
CA LYS A 110 14.84 -12.24 1.73
C LYS A 110 13.70 -13.05 2.38
N TYR A 111 12.78 -12.40 3.10
CA TYR A 111 11.65 -13.09 3.73
C TYR A 111 10.45 -13.22 2.80
N PHE A 112 10.39 -12.47 1.71
CA PHE A 112 9.26 -12.43 0.80
C PHE A 112 9.60 -13.10 -0.53
N GLU A 113 8.83 -14.12 -0.90
CA GLU A 113 9.02 -14.84 -2.17
C GLU A 113 8.42 -14.07 -3.34
N ILE A 114 7.34 -13.31 -3.09
CA ILE A 114 6.60 -12.58 -4.11
C ILE A 114 6.39 -11.15 -3.63
N ILE A 115 6.68 -10.17 -4.50
CA ILE A 115 6.42 -8.76 -4.25
C ILE A 115 5.73 -8.21 -5.49
N LEU A 116 4.43 -7.94 -5.37
CA LEU A 116 3.65 -7.23 -6.37
C LEU A 116 3.44 -5.78 -5.92
N ALA A 117 3.72 -4.86 -6.82
CA ALA A 117 3.69 -3.42 -6.60
C ALA A 117 2.74 -2.74 -7.60
N LEU A 118 2.51 -1.44 -7.44
CA LEU A 118 1.60 -0.67 -8.31
C LEU A 118 1.93 -0.83 -9.81
N ASP A 119 3.22 -0.92 -10.15
CA ASP A 119 3.70 -1.15 -11.51
C ASP A 119 3.14 -2.44 -12.13
N ASP A 120 2.92 -3.49 -11.34
CA ASP A 120 2.35 -4.75 -11.81
C ASP A 120 0.88 -4.58 -12.21
N CYS A 121 0.10 -3.82 -11.42
CA CYS A 121 -1.27 -3.42 -11.78
C CYS A 121 -1.28 -2.59 -13.06
N ILE A 122 -0.46 -1.54 -13.15
CA ILE A 122 -0.40 -0.65 -14.32
C ILE A 122 -0.03 -1.43 -15.58
N ARG A 123 0.91 -2.37 -15.48
CA ARG A 123 1.32 -3.23 -16.60
C ARG A 123 0.15 -4.09 -17.07
N GLU A 124 -0.61 -4.70 -16.17
CA GLU A 124 -1.75 -5.53 -16.53
C GLU A 124 -2.93 -4.71 -17.05
N GLU A 125 -3.24 -3.56 -16.45
CA GLU A 125 -4.25 -2.62 -16.94
C GLU A 125 -3.96 -2.20 -18.39
N ARG A 126 -2.69 -1.94 -18.71
CA ARG A 126 -2.26 -1.64 -20.09
C ARG A 126 -2.47 -2.83 -21.01
N ARG A 127 -2.11 -4.04 -20.56
CA ARG A 127 -2.31 -5.27 -21.34
C ARG A 127 -3.78 -5.50 -21.68
N VAL A 128 -4.67 -5.34 -20.70
CA VAL A 128 -6.13 -5.46 -20.88
C VAL A 128 -6.63 -4.40 -21.87
N LEU A 129 -6.20 -3.15 -21.73
CA LEU A 129 -6.58 -2.09 -22.65
C LEU A 129 -6.13 -2.39 -24.10
N GLU A 130 -4.90 -2.89 -24.28
CA GLU A 130 -4.35 -3.22 -25.60
C GLU A 130 -5.03 -4.43 -26.25
N GLN A 131 -5.44 -5.44 -25.47
CA GLN A 131 -6.00 -6.69 -25.99
C GLN A 131 -7.52 -6.67 -26.10
N GLU A 132 -8.19 -6.06 -25.13
CA GLU A 132 -9.65 -6.11 -24.97
C GLU A 132 -10.31 -4.75 -25.24
N GLY A 133 -9.53 -3.67 -25.29
CA GLY A 133 -10.04 -2.31 -25.50
C GLY A 133 -10.74 -1.71 -24.27
N GLU A 134 -10.70 -2.42 -23.13
CA GLU A 134 -11.35 -2.00 -21.90
C GLU A 134 -10.37 -1.30 -20.97
N LYS A 135 -10.82 -0.18 -20.38
CA LYS A 135 -10.07 0.51 -19.33
C LYS A 135 -10.51 0.00 -17.96
N VAL A 136 -9.63 -0.74 -17.30
CA VAL A 136 -9.86 -1.30 -15.96
C VAL A 136 -8.99 -0.61 -14.90
N SER A 137 -9.34 -0.82 -13.62
CA SER A 137 -8.54 -0.42 -12.46
C SER A 137 -8.30 -1.64 -11.60
N LEU A 138 -7.04 -2.08 -11.53
CA LEU A 138 -6.57 -3.27 -10.82
C LEU A 138 -5.90 -2.96 -9.48
N SER A 139 -5.77 -1.67 -9.14
CA SER A 139 -5.37 -1.26 -7.79
C SER A 139 -6.45 -1.57 -6.75
N LYS A 140 -6.05 -1.70 -5.47
CA LYS A 140 -6.98 -1.84 -4.34
C LYS A 140 -8.12 -0.81 -4.45
N PRO A 141 -9.37 -1.20 -4.15
CA PRO A 141 -9.83 -2.46 -3.56
C PRO A 141 -10.07 -3.61 -4.56
N ASN A 142 -9.50 -3.57 -5.77
CA ASN A 142 -9.50 -4.72 -6.67
C ASN A 142 -8.55 -5.82 -6.13
N PRO A 143 -8.97 -7.11 -6.13
CA PRO A 143 -8.18 -8.21 -5.57
C PRO A 143 -7.04 -8.71 -6.48
N TYR A 144 -6.80 -8.11 -7.65
CA TYR A 144 -5.86 -8.60 -8.66
C TYR A 144 -4.52 -9.11 -8.12
N MET A 145 -3.83 -8.33 -7.28
CA MET A 145 -2.54 -8.76 -6.73
C MET A 145 -2.67 -10.00 -5.84
N LEU A 146 -3.75 -10.09 -5.04
CA LEU A 146 -3.99 -11.22 -4.15
C LEU A 146 -4.31 -12.49 -4.93
N ASP A 147 -5.18 -12.38 -5.94
CA ASP A 147 -5.53 -13.48 -6.82
C ASP A 147 -4.31 -13.95 -7.63
N ALA A 148 -3.47 -13.03 -8.10
CA ALA A 148 -2.22 -13.37 -8.79
C ALA A 148 -1.24 -14.12 -7.88
N ILE A 149 -1.05 -13.67 -6.62
CA ILE A 149 -0.21 -14.35 -5.63
C ILE A 149 -0.76 -15.75 -5.34
N ALA A 150 -2.06 -15.86 -5.11
CA ALA A 150 -2.71 -17.14 -4.81
C ALA A 150 -2.59 -18.12 -5.98
N GLU A 151 -2.76 -17.66 -7.22
CA GLU A 151 -2.60 -18.51 -8.41
C GLU A 151 -1.15 -19.03 -8.56
N ILE A 152 -0.14 -18.19 -8.27
CA ILE A 152 1.27 -18.61 -8.27
C ILE A 152 1.53 -19.70 -7.22
N LYS A 153 0.89 -19.58 -6.04
CA LYS A 153 1.13 -20.45 -4.87
C LYS A 153 0.06 -21.50 -4.60
N LYS A 154 -0.87 -21.71 -5.54
CA LYS A 154 -2.03 -22.61 -5.39
C LYS A 154 -1.71 -24.06 -5.04
N ASN A 155 -0.50 -24.52 -5.38
CA ASN A 155 -0.04 -25.89 -5.11
C ASN A 155 0.84 -25.99 -3.85
N GLU A 156 1.17 -24.86 -3.22
CA GLU A 156 2.07 -24.77 -2.08
C GLU A 156 1.37 -24.27 -0.81
N ALA A 157 0.29 -23.49 -0.95
CA ALA A 157 -0.48 -22.92 0.15
C ALA A 157 -1.92 -23.47 0.16
N SER A 158 -2.40 -23.83 1.35
CA SER A 158 -3.78 -24.27 1.59
C SER A 158 -4.70 -23.19 2.15
N LEU A 159 -4.11 -22.15 2.76
CA LEU A 159 -4.83 -21.06 3.40
C LEU A 159 -4.10 -19.74 3.13
N PHE A 160 -4.86 -18.66 3.00
CA PHE A 160 -4.35 -17.34 2.64
C PHE A 160 -4.82 -16.30 3.65
N TYR A 161 -3.87 -15.56 4.23
CA TYR A 161 -4.16 -14.42 5.11
C TYR A 161 -3.71 -13.13 4.44
N TYR A 162 -4.53 -12.09 4.54
CA TYR A 162 -4.16 -10.76 4.07
C TYR A 162 -4.14 -9.76 5.21
N VAL A 163 -2.95 -9.27 5.51
CA VAL A 163 -2.68 -8.37 6.65
C VAL A 163 -2.59 -6.94 6.14
N GLY A 164 -3.47 -6.06 6.62
CA GLY A 164 -3.54 -4.66 6.17
C GLY A 164 -4.10 -3.72 7.23
N ASP A 165 -3.78 -2.43 7.14
CA ASP A 165 -4.20 -1.39 8.08
C ASP A 165 -5.31 -0.50 7.51
N MET A 166 -5.70 -0.68 6.25
CA MET A 166 -6.68 0.15 5.56
C MET A 166 -7.95 -0.63 5.21
N PRO A 167 -9.13 0.02 5.16
CA PRO A 167 -10.37 -0.64 4.75
C PRO A 167 -10.31 -1.27 3.35
N ASP A 168 -9.63 -0.64 2.39
CA ASP A 168 -9.50 -1.16 1.02
C ASP A 168 -8.66 -2.45 0.96
N ASP A 169 -7.80 -2.70 1.95
CA ASP A 169 -7.13 -3.99 2.10
C ASP A 169 -8.13 -5.11 2.43
N MET A 170 -9.02 -4.85 3.38
CA MET A 170 -10.03 -5.84 3.80
C MET A 170 -11.04 -6.08 2.67
N GLU A 171 -11.42 -5.02 1.95
CA GLU A 171 -12.26 -5.16 0.75
C GLU A 171 -11.57 -6.00 -0.33
N ALA A 172 -10.26 -5.82 -0.55
CA ALA A 172 -9.50 -6.62 -1.50
C ALA A 172 -9.46 -8.10 -1.09
N ALA A 173 -9.21 -8.40 0.20
CA ALA A 173 -9.26 -9.77 0.71
C ALA A 173 -10.65 -10.40 0.50
N SER A 174 -11.71 -9.70 0.90
CA SER A 174 -13.09 -10.19 0.78
C SER A 174 -13.54 -10.40 -0.66
N ARG A 175 -12.97 -9.67 -1.64
CA ARG A 175 -13.29 -9.80 -3.07
C ARG A 175 -12.46 -10.87 -3.78
N SER A 176 -11.35 -11.31 -3.18
CA SER A 176 -10.47 -12.30 -3.80
C SER A 176 -11.19 -13.64 -3.93
N SER A 177 -11.04 -14.24 -5.11
CA SER A 177 -11.57 -15.57 -5.42
C SER A 177 -10.84 -16.69 -4.66
N ALA A 178 -9.64 -16.41 -4.16
CA ALA A 178 -8.82 -17.35 -3.39
C ALA A 178 -9.26 -17.50 -1.92
N GLY A 179 -10.22 -16.68 -1.46
CA GLY A 179 -10.74 -16.77 -0.10
C GLY A 179 -9.75 -16.31 0.97
N TYR A 180 -9.09 -15.16 0.78
CA TYR A 180 -8.21 -14.60 1.79
C TYR A 180 -8.96 -14.25 3.08
N ILE A 181 -8.40 -14.67 4.21
CA ILE A 181 -8.82 -14.23 5.54
C ILE A 181 -8.24 -12.83 5.80
N GLY A 182 -9.10 -11.84 5.94
CA GLY A 182 -8.71 -10.46 6.22
C GLY A 182 -8.29 -10.27 7.68
N VAL A 183 -7.06 -9.81 7.90
CA VAL A 183 -6.51 -9.48 9.23
C VAL A 183 -6.20 -7.99 9.28
N GLY A 184 -7.05 -7.24 9.97
CA GLY A 184 -6.90 -5.81 10.14
C GLY A 184 -5.88 -5.47 11.23
N VAL A 185 -4.96 -4.54 10.97
CA VAL A 185 -3.94 -4.13 11.94
C VAL A 185 -4.18 -2.70 12.41
N LEU A 186 -4.14 -2.46 13.72
CA LEU A 186 -4.42 -1.15 14.32
C LEU A 186 -3.19 -0.25 14.47
N TYR A 187 -2.18 -0.40 13.62
CA TYR A 187 -0.96 0.40 13.71
C TYR A 187 -1.25 1.89 13.55
N SER A 188 -0.75 2.70 14.49
CA SER A 188 -0.65 4.16 14.37
C SER A 188 -1.97 4.92 14.13
N ALA A 189 -3.13 4.32 14.43
CA ALA A 189 -4.42 4.99 14.34
C ALA A 189 -4.56 6.03 15.46
N PRO A 190 -4.91 7.30 15.16
CA PRO A 190 -5.21 8.29 16.20
C PRO A 190 -6.42 7.90 17.07
N ASP A 191 -7.33 7.09 16.50
CA ASP A 191 -8.53 6.56 17.15
C ASP A 191 -8.72 5.09 16.73
N ALA A 192 -8.20 4.18 17.56
CA ALA A 192 -8.20 2.74 17.27
C ALA A 192 -9.62 2.16 17.20
N ASP A 193 -10.58 2.72 17.96
CA ASP A 193 -11.96 2.25 17.97
C ASP A 193 -12.70 2.57 16.65
N ILE A 194 -12.42 3.74 16.07
CA ILE A 194 -12.93 4.08 14.73
C ILE A 194 -12.33 3.13 13.69
N LEU A 195 -11.00 3.00 13.66
CA LEU A 195 -10.33 2.15 12.66
C LEU A 195 -10.80 0.70 12.76
N LYS A 196 -10.88 0.13 13.97
CA LYS A 196 -11.40 -1.21 14.20
C LYS A 196 -12.79 -1.40 13.60
N ARG A 197 -13.71 -0.45 13.80
CA ARG A 197 -15.06 -0.52 13.21
C ARG A 197 -15.02 -0.43 11.69
N GLU A 198 -14.12 0.37 11.12
CA GLU A 198 -13.97 0.51 9.66
C GLU A 198 -13.42 -0.79 9.04
N LEU A 199 -12.37 -1.37 9.62
CA LEU A 199 -11.80 -2.64 9.16
C LEU A 199 -12.79 -3.80 9.26
N LEU A 200 -13.51 -3.94 10.39
CA LEU A 200 -14.54 -4.96 10.54
C LEU A 200 -15.68 -4.79 9.52
N ARG A 201 -16.11 -3.55 9.23
CA ARG A 201 -17.13 -3.29 8.21
C ARG A 201 -16.64 -3.59 6.80
N ALA A 202 -15.34 -3.46 6.55
CA ALA A 202 -14.72 -3.74 5.28
C ALA A 202 -14.41 -5.23 5.05
N GLY A 203 -14.64 -6.09 6.05
CA GLY A 203 -14.52 -7.55 5.92
C GLY A 203 -13.35 -8.18 6.70
N ALA A 204 -12.73 -7.45 7.63
CA ALA A 204 -11.75 -8.06 8.53
C ALA A 204 -12.41 -9.16 9.39
N GLU A 205 -11.81 -10.34 9.40
CA GLU A 205 -12.20 -11.46 10.26
C GLU A 205 -11.51 -11.35 11.62
N TYR A 206 -10.22 -10.98 11.59
CA TYR A 206 -9.42 -10.74 12.78
C TYR A 206 -8.94 -9.30 12.84
N ILE A 207 -8.76 -8.80 14.06
CA ILE A 207 -8.16 -7.49 14.34
C ILE A 207 -7.01 -7.71 15.33
N ILE A 208 -5.83 -7.22 14.98
CA ILE A 208 -4.63 -7.33 15.82
C ILE A 208 -4.07 -5.94 16.13
N GLU A 209 -3.51 -5.78 17.33
CA GLU A 209 -2.82 -4.54 17.74
C GLU A 209 -1.31 -4.66 17.56
N ASP A 210 -0.77 -5.87 17.71
CA ASP A 210 0.62 -6.24 17.44
C ASP A 210 0.69 -7.34 16.37
N PHE A 211 1.67 -7.25 15.48
CA PHE A 211 1.92 -8.26 14.46
C PHE A 211 2.29 -9.63 15.04
N ASP A 212 2.83 -9.71 16.27
CA ASP A 212 3.11 -11.00 16.89
C ASP A 212 1.83 -11.80 17.24
N GLU A 213 0.67 -11.15 17.38
CA GLU A 213 -0.63 -11.81 17.56
C GLU A 213 -1.03 -12.67 16.35
N LEU A 214 -0.51 -12.34 15.16
CA LEU A 214 -0.78 -13.08 13.93
C LEU A 214 -0.40 -14.55 14.03
N LYS A 215 0.66 -14.89 14.79
CA LYS A 215 1.08 -16.29 15.00
C LYS A 215 -0.01 -17.10 15.69
N GLY A 216 -0.66 -16.51 16.70
CA GLY A 216 -1.74 -17.16 17.42
C GLY A 216 -3.00 -17.39 16.58
N ILE A 217 -3.19 -16.61 15.52
CA ILE A 217 -4.29 -16.79 14.56
C ILE A 217 -3.94 -17.93 13.59
N ILE A 218 -2.76 -17.88 12.97
CA ILE A 218 -2.34 -18.88 11.98
C ILE A 218 -2.27 -20.28 12.60
N ASP A 219 -1.79 -20.41 13.84
CA ASP A 219 -1.67 -21.71 14.52
C ASP A 219 -3.03 -22.32 14.90
N GLN A 220 -4.15 -21.57 14.86
CA GLN A 220 -5.49 -22.09 15.17
C GLN A 220 -6.18 -22.75 13.96
N ASP A 221 -5.80 -22.36 12.75
CA ASP A 221 -6.47 -22.77 11.51
C ASP A 221 -5.69 -23.86 10.73
N VAL A 222 -4.56 -24.32 11.27
CA VAL A 222 -3.71 -25.42 10.74
C VAL A 222 -3.88 -26.68 11.56
#